data_AF-A0A918L258-F1
#
_entry.id   AF-A0A918L258-F1
#
_cell.length_a   1.000
_cell.length_b   1.000
_cell.length_c   1.000
_cell.angle_alpha   90.00
_cell.angle_beta   90.00
_cell.angle_gamma   90.00
#
_symmetry.space_group_name_H-M   'P 1'
#
loop_
_entity.id
_entity.type
_entity.pdbx_description
1 polymer ?
#
loop_
_entity_poly.entity_id
_entity_poly.type
_entity_poly.pdbx_seq_one_letter_code
_entity_poly.pdbx_strand_id
1 'polypeptide(L)'
;MGPPWNADNYGLDRDHPGAQAYYDSQVAQFAEWGMDFVKADDMLFPYHEREIAAYARAIERSGRPIELSLSPGTDASPMTTVRFLGVSLDDPTDDRHRAPASRAVQTLG
;
A
#
# COMPACT_ATOMS: atom_id res chain seq x y z
N MET A 1 13.97 -2.20 14.61
CA MET A 1 14.58 -3.54 14.46
C MET A 1 13.86 -4.24 13.33
N GLY A 2 14.59 -4.96 12.46
CA GLY A 2 14.01 -5.76 11.37
C GLY A 2 13.50 -7.13 11.86
N PRO A 3 12.87 -7.92 10.96
CA PRO A 3 12.36 -9.23 11.32
C PRO A 3 13.50 -10.20 11.68
N PRO A 4 13.26 -11.17 12.59
CA PRO A 4 14.29 -12.12 13.03
C PRO A 4 14.71 -13.12 11.96
N TRP A 5 13.94 -13.23 10.86
CA TRP A 5 14.15 -14.20 9.80
C TRP A 5 14.87 -13.62 8.58
N ASN A 6 14.96 -12.29 8.45
CA ASN A 6 15.70 -11.62 7.39
C ASN A 6 16.33 -10.31 7.89
N ALA A 7 17.66 -10.18 7.73
CA ALA A 7 18.44 -9.03 8.16
C ALA A 7 18.59 -7.91 7.11
N ASP A 8 17.94 -8.03 5.95
CA ASP A 8 18.07 -7.08 4.83
C ASP A 8 17.49 -5.70 5.14
N ASN A 9 16.47 -5.64 6.00
CA ASN A 9 15.66 -4.44 6.19
C ASN A 9 15.55 -4.02 7.66
N TYR A 10 15.36 -2.72 7.87
CA TYR A 10 14.92 -2.15 9.13
C TYR A 10 13.57 -1.46 8.94
N GLY A 11 12.70 -1.55 9.95
CA GLY A 11 11.49 -0.73 10.00
C GLY A 11 11.85 0.76 10.03
N LEU A 12 11.07 1.57 9.31
CA LEU A 12 11.26 3.02 9.28
C LEU A 12 10.74 3.67 10.55
N ASP A 13 11.41 4.74 10.98
CA ASP A 13 10.84 5.66 11.96
C ASP A 13 9.73 6.48 11.30
N ARG A 14 8.49 6.13 11.63
CA ARG A 14 7.28 6.70 11.01
C ARG A 14 6.93 8.10 11.51
N ASP A 15 7.62 8.59 12.53
CA ASP A 15 7.45 9.96 13.02
C ASP A 15 8.44 10.93 12.32
N HIS A 16 9.40 10.38 11.57
CA HIS A 16 10.28 11.17 10.71
C HIS A 16 9.57 11.52 9.39
N PRO A 17 9.60 12.79 8.93
CA PRO A 17 8.90 13.23 7.72
C PRO A 17 9.37 12.51 6.45
N GLY A 18 10.61 12.01 6.43
CA GLY A 18 11.16 11.22 5.32
C GLY A 18 10.56 9.82 5.16
N ALA A 19 9.82 9.29 6.15
CA ALA A 19 9.29 7.93 6.08
C ALA A 19 8.29 7.76 4.93
N GLN A 20 7.31 8.66 4.80
CA GLN A 20 6.35 8.59 3.70
C GLN A 20 7.03 8.86 2.35
N ALA A 21 7.98 9.80 2.29
CA ALA A 21 8.72 10.10 1.07
C ALA A 21 9.49 8.88 0.54
N TYR A 22 10.00 8.02 1.43
CA TYR A 22 10.66 6.78 1.04
C TYR A 22 9.67 5.79 0.40
N TYR A 23 8.50 5.56 1.00
CA TYR A 23 7.46 4.72 0.38
C TYR A 23 6.99 5.28 -0.98
N ASP A 24 6.76 6.60 -1.05
CA ASP A 24 6.38 7.28 -2.28
C ASP A 24 7.44 7.05 -3.38
N SER A 25 8.74 7.15 -3.05
CA SER A 25 9.82 6.92 -4.01
C SER A 25 9.91 5.47 -4.51
N GLN A 26 9.72 4.48 -3.63
CA GLN A 26 9.74 3.07 -4.02
C GLN A 26 8.59 2.75 -4.97
N VAL A 27 7.37 3.19 -4.63
CA VAL A 27 6.20 2.91 -5.45
C VAL A 27 6.23 3.70 -6.76
N ALA A 28 6.74 4.94 -6.76
CA ALA A 28 6.98 5.68 -7.99
C ALA A 28 7.95 4.92 -8.92
N GLN A 29 9.01 4.31 -8.37
CA GLN A 29 9.94 3.49 -9.14
C GLN A 29 9.25 2.24 -9.71
N PHE A 30 8.44 1.54 -8.91
CA PHE A 30 7.68 0.38 -9.38
C PHE A 30 6.67 0.75 -10.48
N ALA A 31 6.04 1.92 -10.36
CA ALA A 31 5.12 2.44 -11.36
C ALA A 31 5.85 2.80 -12.67
N GLU A 32 7.04 3.41 -12.60
CA GLU A 32 7.89 3.70 -13.76
C GLU A 32 8.29 2.40 -14.48
N TRP A 33 8.59 1.34 -13.73
CA TRP A 33 8.87 0.01 -14.30
C TRP A 33 7.64 -0.70 -14.87
N GLY A 34 6.44 -0.12 -14.72
CA GLY A 34 5.22 -0.70 -15.22
C GLY A 34 4.71 -1.89 -14.39
N MET A 35 5.08 -2.02 -13.12
CA MET A 35 4.58 -3.07 -12.25
C MET A 35 3.10 -2.86 -11.91
N ASP A 36 2.32 -3.93 -11.87
CA ASP A 36 0.89 -3.92 -11.51
C ASP A 36 0.60 -4.68 -10.20
N PHE A 37 1.61 -5.30 -9.59
CA PHE A 37 1.49 -6.09 -8.38
C PHE A 37 2.74 -5.95 -7.50
N VAL A 38 2.53 -5.77 -6.19
CA VAL A 38 3.58 -5.77 -5.17
C VAL A 38 3.20 -6.75 -4.06
N LYS A 39 4.11 -7.67 -3.76
CA LYS A 39 4.06 -8.51 -2.56
C LYS A 39 4.95 -7.90 -1.48
N ALA A 40 4.36 -7.50 -0.36
CA ALA A 40 5.07 -6.95 0.79
C ALA A 40 5.06 -7.95 1.96
N ASP A 41 6.24 -8.43 2.32
CA ASP A 41 6.47 -9.31 3.47
C ASP A 41 6.69 -8.49 4.76
N ASP A 42 6.62 -9.16 5.91
CA ASP A 42 6.79 -8.55 7.24
C ASP A 42 5.79 -7.42 7.55
N MET A 43 4.54 -7.58 7.08
CA MET A 43 3.48 -6.60 7.23
C MET A 43 2.40 -7.03 8.24
N LEU A 44 2.14 -8.32 8.35
CA LEU A 44 0.97 -8.82 9.07
C LEU A 44 1.28 -9.47 10.43
N PHE A 45 2.54 -9.85 10.69
CA PHE A 45 2.93 -10.44 11.97
C PHE A 45 4.31 -9.97 12.45
N PRO A 46 4.38 -8.99 13.38
CA PRO A 46 3.24 -8.26 13.95
C PRO A 46 2.53 -7.38 12.90
N TYR A 47 1.30 -6.94 13.18
CA TYR A 47 0.54 -6.13 12.21
C TYR A 47 1.10 -4.70 12.14
N HIS A 48 1.64 -4.33 10.98
CA HIS A 48 2.30 -3.05 10.70
C HIS A 48 1.35 -2.06 10.01
N GLU A 49 0.29 -1.64 10.72
CA GLU A 49 -0.80 -0.80 10.18
C GLU A 49 -0.31 0.47 9.48
N ARG A 50 0.64 1.21 10.07
CA ARG A 50 1.07 2.51 9.53
C ARG A 50 1.92 2.34 8.27
N GLU A 51 2.67 1.25 8.17
CA GLU A 51 3.50 0.86 7.02
C GLU A 51 2.61 0.41 5.87
N ILE A 52 1.60 -0.43 6.16
CA ILE A 52 0.56 -0.81 5.19
C ILE A 52 -0.15 0.43 4.65
N ALA A 53 -0.57 1.34 5.54
CA ALA A 53 -1.22 2.58 5.16
C ALA A 53 -0.29 3.52 4.35
N ALA A 54 1.03 3.47 4.59
CA ALA A 54 1.98 4.26 3.83
C ALA A 54 2.18 3.73 2.40
N TYR A 55 2.26 2.41 2.22
CA TYR A 55 2.25 1.77 0.89
C TYR A 55 0.96 2.05 0.13
N ALA A 56 -0.19 1.94 0.80
CA ALA A 56 -1.50 2.29 0.26
C ALA A 56 -1.52 3.71 -0.33
N ARG A 57 -1.12 4.71 0.47
CA ARG A 57 -1.03 6.12 0.02
C ARG A 57 -0.04 6.30 -1.12
N ALA A 58 1.10 5.62 -1.08
CA ALA A 58 2.10 5.71 -2.14
C ALA A 58 1.59 5.14 -3.47
N ILE A 59 0.80 4.05 -3.43
CA ILE A 59 0.13 3.48 -4.60
C ILE A 59 -0.88 4.47 -5.17
N GLU A 60 -1.75 5.06 -4.34
CA GLU A 60 -2.69 6.10 -4.79
C GLU A 60 -1.97 7.27 -5.47
N ARG A 61 -0.87 7.75 -4.88
CA ARG A 61 -0.07 8.87 -5.42
C ARG A 61 0.70 8.54 -6.70
N SER A 62 0.99 7.27 -6.94
CA SER A 62 1.71 6.84 -8.14
C SER A 62 0.91 7.02 -9.43
N GLY A 63 -0.43 7.14 -9.33
CA GLY A 63 -1.33 7.21 -10.48
C GLY A 63 -1.44 5.91 -11.28
N ARG A 64 -0.78 4.83 -10.85
CA ARG A 64 -0.85 3.50 -11.46
C ARG A 64 -1.66 2.55 -10.57
N PRO A 65 -2.59 1.77 -11.13
CA PRO A 65 -3.23 0.69 -10.37
C PRO A 65 -2.19 -0.39 -10.08
N ILE A 66 -1.79 -0.51 -8.82
CA ILE A 66 -0.88 -1.54 -8.31
C ILE A 66 -1.62 -2.31 -7.22
N GLU A 67 -1.72 -3.63 -7.36
CA GLU A 67 -2.29 -4.50 -6.34
C GLU A 67 -1.26 -4.76 -5.24
N LEU A 68 -1.65 -4.52 -3.98
CA LEU A 68 -0.80 -4.78 -2.81
C LEU A 68 -1.25 -6.06 -2.11
N SER A 69 -0.35 -7.05 -2.06
CA SER A 69 -0.52 -8.30 -1.30
C SER A 69 0.37 -8.28 -0.06
N LEU A 70 -0.19 -8.58 1.11
CA LEU A 70 0.50 -8.51 2.40
C LEU A 70 0.85 -9.90 2.96
N SER A 71 1.89 -9.99 3.78
CA SER A 71 2.42 -11.25 4.32
C SER A 71 3.14 -11.05 5.66
N PRO A 72 3.36 -12.10 6.47
CA PRO A 72 2.87 -13.46 6.26
C PRO A 72 1.37 -13.57 6.54
N GLY A 73 0.66 -14.49 5.86
CA GLY A 73 -0.68 -14.84 6.28
C GLY A 73 -0.63 -15.60 7.62
N THR A 74 -1.50 -15.26 8.56
CA THR A 74 -1.75 -16.05 9.77
C THR A 74 -3.22 -16.46 9.81
N ASP A 75 -3.64 -17.31 10.75
CA ASP A 75 -5.04 -17.80 10.82
C ASP A 75 -6.11 -16.69 10.89
N ALA A 76 -5.72 -15.46 11.26
CA ALA A 76 -6.60 -14.28 11.31
C ALA A 76 -6.49 -13.35 10.09
N SER A 77 -5.62 -13.65 9.11
CA SER A 77 -5.35 -12.78 7.97
C SER A 77 -5.81 -13.45 6.68
N PRO A 78 -7.04 -13.20 6.19
CA PRO A 78 -7.36 -13.51 4.80
C PRO A 78 -6.35 -12.79 3.89
N MET A 79 -6.07 -13.37 2.73
CA MET A 79 -5.24 -12.74 1.69
C MET A 79 -5.75 -11.31 1.47
N THR A 80 -5.02 -10.35 2.02
CA THR A 80 -5.46 -8.96 1.97
C THR A 80 -4.86 -8.38 0.70
N THR A 81 -5.68 -8.40 -0.34
CA THR A 81 -5.45 -7.66 -1.57
C THR A 81 -6.09 -6.29 -1.38
N VAL A 82 -5.27 -5.24 -1.33
CA VAL A 82 -5.82 -3.87 -1.39
C VAL A 82 -5.75 -3.40 -2.83
N ARG A 83 -6.93 -3.19 -3.44
CA ARG A 83 -7.06 -2.61 -4.77
C ARG A 83 -7.45 -1.15 -4.65
N PHE A 84 -6.51 -0.26 -4.95
CA PHE A 84 -6.79 1.15 -5.16
C PHE A 84 -7.28 1.33 -6.59
N LEU A 85 -8.61 1.35 -6.76
CA LEU A 85 -9.23 1.76 -8.01
C LEU A 85 -9.01 3.27 -8.13
N GLY A 86 -8.20 3.69 -9.11
CA GLY A 86 -7.84 5.09 -9.33
C GLY A 86 -9.08 5.97 -9.43
N VAL A 87 -9.29 6.83 -8.43
CA VAL A 87 -10.23 7.94 -8.50
C VAL A 87 -9.38 9.20 -8.63
N SER A 88 -9.32 9.76 -9.84
CA SER A 88 -8.75 11.09 -10.08
C SER A 88 -9.69 12.14 -9.49
N LEU A 89 -9.17 13.06 -8.67
CA LEU A 89 -9.98 14.13 -8.05
C LEU A 89 -10.17 15.36 -8.96
N ASP A 90 -9.54 15.40 -10.14
CA ASP A 90 -9.45 16.60 -10.99
C ASP A 90 -10.06 16.45 -12.40
N ASP A 91 -10.95 15.48 -12.64
CA ASP A 91 -11.73 15.41 -13.89
C ASP A 91 -13.09 16.12 -13.73
N PRO A 92 -13.27 17.35 -14.28
CA PRO A 92 -14.53 18.08 -14.17
C PRO A 92 -15.65 17.51 -15.06
N THR A 93 -15.43 16.40 -15.78
CA THR A 93 -16.41 15.77 -16.67
C THR A 93 -16.93 14.41 -16.20
N ASP A 94 -16.47 13.89 -15.05
CA ASP A 94 -16.99 12.63 -14.50
C ASP A 94 -18.15 12.87 -13.52
N ASP A 95 -19.37 12.73 -14.04
CA ASP A 95 -20.62 12.90 -13.30
C ASP A 95 -20.91 11.73 -12.32
N ARG A 96 -20.02 10.72 -12.26
CA ARG A 96 -20.18 9.53 -11.41
C ARG A 96 -19.57 9.76 -10.03
N HIS A 97 -20.44 10.26 -9.16
CA HIS A 97 -20.41 10.08 -7.70
C HIS A 97 -19.54 11.05 -6.88
N ARG A 98 -20.28 12.01 -6.31
CA ARG A 98 -20.13 12.48 -4.94
C ARG A 98 -20.27 11.31 -3.96
N ALA A 99 -19.19 10.60 -3.64
CA ALA A 99 -19.14 9.61 -2.57
C ALA A 99 -17.88 9.83 -1.71
N PRO A 100 -17.98 9.81 -0.36
CA PRO A 100 -16.86 10.14 0.51
C PRO A 100 -15.78 9.05 0.49
N ALA A 101 -14.52 9.49 0.60
CA ALA A 101 -13.32 8.69 0.66
C ALA A 101 -13.27 7.82 1.94
N SER A 102 -13.98 6.70 1.93
CA SER A 102 -13.91 5.70 3.01
C SER A 102 -14.51 4.36 2.58
N ARG A 103 -14.08 3.76 1.46
CA ARG A 103 -14.43 2.35 1.15
C ARG A 103 -13.66 1.79 -0.04
N ALA A 104 -12.52 1.15 0.21
CA ALA A 104 -11.97 0.12 -0.67
C ALA A 104 -10.93 -0.74 0.08
N VAL A 105 -11.37 -1.47 1.10
CA VAL A 105 -10.68 -2.69 1.54
C VAL A 105 -11.57 -3.83 1.08
N GLN A 106 -11.17 -4.53 0.02
CA GLN A 106 -11.80 -5.78 -0.36
C GLN A 106 -10.93 -6.93 0.12
N THR A 107 -11.40 -7.62 1.15
CA THR A 107 -10.93 -8.94 1.48
C THR A 107 -11.46 -9.91 0.42
N LEU A 108 -10.57 -10.54 -0.36
CA LEU A 108 -10.95 -11.67 -1.20
C LEU A 108 -10.98 -12.92 -0.29
N GLY A 109 -12.16 -13.53 -0.18
CA GLY A 109 -12.39 -14.80 0.52
C GLY A 109 -12.33 -15.99 -0.44
#